data_AF-A0AAV9DN94-F1
#
_entry.id   AF-A0AAV9DN94-F1
#
_cell.length_a   1.000
_cell.length_b   1.000
_cell.length_c   1.000
_cell.angle_alpha   90.00
_cell.angle_beta   90.00
_cell.angle_gamma   90.00
#
_symmetry.space_group_name_H-M   'P 1'
#
loop_
_entity.id
_entity.type
_entity.pdbx_description
1 polymer ?
#
loop_
_entity_poly.entity_id
_entity_poly.type
_entity_poly.pdbx_seq_one_letter_code
_entity_poly.pdbx_strand_id
1 'polypeptide(L)' 'MVGWRTSSIRREAELVKQPPRRSLDGYKHVVDVEYCPPMQLGNTHFSPEAAKAKEVAQTAPDTQNIEEYHDIMEGK' A
#
# COMPACT_ATOMS: atom_id res chain seq x y z
N MET A 1 9.82 24.44 -24.22
CA MET A 1 9.26 24.48 -22.86
C MET A 1 7.82 23.99 -22.94
N VAL A 2 7.60 22.69 -22.72
CA VAL A 2 6.27 22.05 -22.73
C VAL A 2 5.98 21.57 -21.32
N GLY A 3 4.77 21.86 -20.85
CA GLY A 3 4.42 22.06 -19.44
C GLY A 3 4.81 20.95 -18.48
N TRP A 4 5.37 21.40 -17.36
CA TRP A 4 5.75 20.65 -16.16
C TRP A 4 4.53 20.17 -15.34
N ARG A 5 3.48 19.65 -15.98
CA ARG A 5 2.34 19.07 -15.25
C ARG A 5 2.68 17.65 -14.81
N THR A 6 3.39 17.65 -13.69
CA THR A 6 3.60 16.64 -12.66
C THR A 6 2.70 15.39 -12.69
N SER A 7 3.39 14.25 -12.50
CA SER A 7 2.95 12.91 -12.10
C SER A 7 2.04 12.12 -13.06
N SER A 8 2.65 11.16 -13.74
CA SER A 8 2.03 10.00 -14.41
C SER A 8 1.36 9.02 -13.42
N ILE A 9 0.71 9.52 -12.37
CA ILE A 9 -0.07 8.67 -11.45
C ILE A 9 -1.52 8.69 -11.95
N ARG A 10 -1.90 7.62 -12.63
CA ARG A 10 -3.31 7.34 -12.95
C ARG A 10 -3.99 6.90 -11.65
N ARG A 11 -5.17 7.45 -11.35
CA ARG A 11 -5.99 7.00 -10.22
C ARG A 11 -6.37 5.54 -10.44
N GLU A 12 -6.53 4.75 -9.39
CA GLU A 12 -6.93 3.33 -9.52
C GLU A 12 -8.20 3.14 -10.36
N ALA A 13 -9.13 4.09 -10.29
CA ALA A 13 -10.35 4.10 -11.11
C ALA A 13 -10.11 4.29 -12.63
N GLU A 14 -8.97 4.85 -13.00
CA GLU A 14 -8.55 5.10 -14.40
C GLU A 14 -7.59 4.02 -14.91
N LEU A 15 -7.15 3.10 -14.05
CA LEU A 15 -6.42 1.92 -14.45
C LEU A 15 -7.41 0.91 -15.04
N VAL A 16 -7.09 0.40 -16.23
CA VAL A 16 -7.81 -0.77 -16.77
C VAL A 16 -7.67 -1.88 -15.74
N LYS A 17 -8.82 -2.41 -15.26
CA LYS A 17 -8.89 -3.40 -14.16
C LYS A 17 -8.03 -4.65 -14.38
N GLN A 18 -7.65 -4.92 -15.63
CA GLN A 18 -6.76 -6.01 -15.98
C GLN A 18 -5.58 -5.45 -16.79
N PRO A 19 -4.34 -5.83 -16.42
CA PRO A 19 -3.19 -5.49 -17.24
C PRO A 19 -3.34 -6.13 -18.62
N PRO A 20 -2.98 -5.42 -19.71
CA PRO A 20 -2.99 -5.99 -21.05
C PRO A 20 -2.09 -7.23 -21.12
N ARG A 21 -2.64 -8.34 -21.61
CA ARG A 21 -1.87 -9.60 -21.83
C ARG A 21 -1.04 -9.58 -23.12
N ARG A 22 -1.00 -8.45 -23.81
CA ARG A 22 -0.32 -8.26 -25.10
C ARG A 22 0.39 -6.90 -25.10
N SER A 23 1.57 -6.86 -25.72
CA SER A 23 2.36 -5.64 -25.84
C SER A 23 1.62 -4.62 -26.72
N LEU A 24 1.54 -3.38 -26.27
CA LEU A 24 1.04 -2.27 -27.06
C LEU A 24 2.24 -1.51 -27.66
N ASP A 25 2.14 -1.15 -28.94
CA ASP A 25 3.07 -0.31 -29.73
C ASP A 25 4.52 -0.22 -29.20
N GLY A 26 5.32 -1.25 -29.50
CA GLY A 26 6.77 -1.23 -29.28
C GLY A 26 7.24 -1.43 -27.83
N TYR A 27 6.36 -1.40 -26.83
CA TYR A 27 6.73 -1.68 -25.44
C TYR A 27 6.69 -3.19 -25.13
N LYS A 28 7.87 -3.79 -24.97
CA LYS A 28 8.08 -5.24 -24.81
C LYS A 28 7.89 -5.78 -23.37
N HIS A 29 7.29 -5.00 -22.47
CA HIS A 29 7.21 -5.35 -21.05
C HIS A 29 5.77 -5.75 -20.71
N VAL A 30 5.30 -6.84 -21.32
CA VAL A 30 4.17 -7.59 -20.74
C VAL A 30 4.80 -8.54 -19.75
N VAL A 31 4.82 -8.15 -18.49
CA VAL A 31 5.10 -9.12 -17.42
C VAL A 31 3.83 -9.94 -17.32
N ASP A 32 3.91 -11.25 -17.59
CA ASP A 32 2.82 -12.20 -17.35
C ASP A 32 2.70 -12.38 -15.83
N VAL A 33 2.21 -11.34 -15.16
CA VAL A 33 1.94 -11.36 -13.73
C VAL A 33 0.55 -11.94 -13.58
N GLU A 34 0.47 -13.15 -13.05
CA GLU A 34 -0.78 -13.66 -12.49
C GLU A 34 -1.26 -12.64 -11.45
N TYR A 35 -2.43 -12.06 -11.68
CA TYR A 35 -3.01 -11.07 -10.78
C TYR A 35 -3.27 -11.76 -9.43
N CYS A 36 -2.39 -11.50 -8.45
CA CYS A 36 -2.58 -11.96 -7.09
C CYS A 36 -3.85 -11.29 -6.57
N PRO A 37 -4.91 -12.05 -6.25
CA PRO A 37 -6.11 -11.45 -5.69
C PRO A 37 -5.74 -10.69 -4.41
N PRO A 38 -6.44 -9.59 -4.07
CA PRO A 38 -6.22 -8.92 -2.80
C PRO A 38 -6.29 -9.98 -1.73
N MET A 39 -5.16 -10.21 -1.05
CA MET A 39 -5.12 -11.20 0.00
C MET A 39 -6.16 -10.74 1.02
N GLN A 40 -7.21 -11.53 1.22
CA GLN A 40 -8.12 -11.35 2.35
C GLN A 40 -7.29 -11.70 3.58
N LEU A 41 -6.45 -10.75 3.98
CA LEU A 41 -5.73 -10.79 5.22
C LEU A 41 -6.82 -10.58 6.26
N GLY A 42 -7.47 -11.69 6.63
CA GLY A 42 -8.35 -11.74 7.79
C GLY A 42 -7.56 -11.07 8.89
N ASN A 43 -8.08 -9.92 9.34
CA ASN A 43 -7.61 -9.11 10.45
C ASN A 43 -6.30 -9.66 11.03
N THR A 44 -5.17 -9.20 10.48
CA THR A 44 -3.84 -9.63 10.94
C THR A 44 -3.89 -9.77 12.45
N HIS A 45 -3.53 -10.95 12.95
CA HIS A 45 -3.65 -11.37 14.34
C HIS A 45 -2.66 -10.59 15.23
N PHE A 46 -2.75 -9.26 15.19
CA PHE A 46 -2.07 -8.37 16.08
C PHE A 46 -2.68 -8.55 17.46
N SER A 47 -1.83 -8.55 18.49
CA SER A 47 -2.30 -8.50 19.87
C SER A 47 -3.31 -7.33 20.02
N PRO A 48 -4.37 -7.48 20.82
CA PRO A 48 -5.30 -6.38 21.10
C PRO A 48 -4.58 -5.12 21.60
N GLU A 49 -3.42 -5.28 22.23
CA GLU A 49 -2.54 -4.19 22.64
C GLU A 49 -1.91 -3.46 21.45
N ALA A 50 -1.33 -4.19 20.51
CA ALA A 50 -0.76 -3.64 19.29
C ALA A 50 -1.82 -2.94 18.42
N ALA A 51 -3.05 -3.46 18.39
CA ALA A 51 -4.16 -2.83 17.70
C ALA A 51 -4.53 -1.46 18.30
N LYS A 52 -4.58 -1.37 19.64
CA LYS A 52 -4.86 -0.12 20.36
C LYS A 52 -3.73 0.88 20.21
N ALA A 53 -2.47 0.46 20.39
CA ALA A 53 -1.32 1.35 20.21
C ALA A 53 -1.26 1.92 18.79
N LYS A 54 -1.59 1.10 17.77
CA LYS A 54 -1.73 1.56 16.39
C LYS A 54 -2.81 2.62 16.22
N GLU A 55 -3.98 2.42 16.83
CA GLU A 55 -5.09 3.39 16.78
C GLU A 55 -4.70 4.71 17.45
N VAL A 56 -4.05 4.66 18.61
CA VAL A 56 -3.57 5.84 19.35
C VAL A 56 -2.52 6.59 18.52
N ALA A 57 -1.53 5.90 17.96
CA ALA A 57 -0.51 6.50 17.12
C ALA A 57 -1.08 7.15 15.84
N GLN A 58 -2.19 6.63 15.31
CA GLN A 58 -2.87 7.19 14.14
C GLN A 58 -3.78 8.38 14.47
N THR A 59 -4.48 8.33 15.62
CA THR A 59 -5.43 9.37 16.03
C THR A 59 -4.73 10.57 16.67
N ALA A 60 -3.67 10.31 17.44
CA ALA A 60 -2.84 11.31 18.10
C ALA A 60 -1.35 10.99 17.86
N PRO A 61 -0.80 11.39 16.70
CA PRO A 61 0.60 11.12 16.37
C PRO A 61 1.52 11.96 17.26
N ASP A 62 2.05 11.30 18.28
CA ASP A 62 3.08 11.81 19.20
C ASP A 62 4.29 10.87 19.14
N THR A 63 5.49 11.39 19.39
CA THR A 63 6.73 10.59 19.37
C THR A 63 6.66 9.43 20.35
N GLN A 64 6.07 9.64 21.53
CA GLN A 64 5.92 8.59 22.54
C GLN A 64 4.94 7.48 22.10
N ASN A 65 3.79 7.86 21.55
CA ASN A 65 2.77 6.92 21.08
C ASN A 65 3.28 6.07 19.89
N ILE A 66 4.08 6.69 19.02
CA ILE A 66 4.69 6.02 17.88
C ILE A 66 5.77 5.04 18.36
N GLU A 67 6.66 5.45 19.25
CA GLU A 67 7.68 4.58 19.85
C GLU A 67 7.05 3.39 20.58
N GLU A 68 6.02 3.63 21.39
CA GLU A 68 5.30 2.56 22.11
C GLU A 68 4.68 1.53 21.14
N TYR A 69 4.04 1.98 20.06
CA TYR A 69 3.54 1.08 19.03
C TYR A 69 4.67 0.26 18.39
N HIS A 70 5.81 0.87 18.11
CA HIS A 70 6.96 0.17 17.52
C HIS A 70 7.57 -0.86 18.48
N ASP A 71 7.72 -0.52 19.76
CA ASP A 71 8.23 -1.44 20.78
C ASP A 71 7.30 -2.65 20.96
N ILE A 72 5.98 -2.45 20.99
CA ILE A 72 4.99 -3.54 21.04
C ILE A 72 5.05 -4.43 19.80
N MET A 73 5.27 -3.84 18.62
CA MET A 73 5.41 -4.58 17.37
C MET A 73 6.73 -5.35 17.27
N GLU A 74 7.80 -4.85 17.89
CA GLU A 74 9.12 -5.48 17.98
C GLU A 74 9.24 -6.47 19.15
N GLY A 75 8.32 -6.43 20.11
CA GLY A 75 8.30 -7.30 21.30
C GLY A 75 9.38 -6.95 22.33
N LYS A 76 9.70 -5.66 22.48
CA LYS A 76 10.66 -5.15 23.47
C LYS A 76 10.06 -4.98 24.87
#